data_AF-A0A261W0P7-F1
#
_entry.id   AF-A0A261W0P7-F1
#
_cell.length_a   1.000
_cell.length_b   1.000
_cell.length_c   1.000
_cell.angle_alpha   90.00
_cell.angle_beta   90.00
_cell.angle_gamma   90.00
#
_symmetry.space_group_name_H-M   'P 1'
#
loop_
_entity.id
_entity.type
_entity.pdbx_description
1 polymer ?
#
loop_
_entity_poly.entity_id
_entity_poly.type
_entity_poly.pdbx_seq_one_letter_code
_entity_poly.pdbx_strand_id
1 'polypeptide(L)' 'MTVQCVGCRLFSLQKHAGMAEQGFGKCALDVDRPGKFQSATFRRFCPDFAAALSPVVEKRVEWLRERREERRLMCLNS' A
#
# COMPACT_ATOMS: atom_id res chain seq x y z
N MET A 1 15.70 -11.20 1.03
CA MET A 1 15.57 -9.73 0.88
C MET A 1 14.22 -9.28 1.41
N THR A 2 14.12 -8.10 2.03
CA THR A 2 12.83 -7.52 2.42
C THR A 2 12.37 -6.49 1.39
N VAL A 3 11.06 -6.40 1.19
CA VAL A 3 10.43 -5.53 0.20
C VAL A 3 9.25 -4.79 0.81
N GLN A 4 8.79 -3.73 0.15
CA GLN A 4 7.57 -3.00 0.50
C GLN A 4 6.52 -3.23 -0.60
N CYS A 5 5.27 -3.50 -0.21
CA CYS A 5 4.20 -3.80 -1.14
C CYS A 5 3.93 -2.64 -2.13
N VAL A 6 4.15 -1.39 -1.72
CA VAL A 6 4.02 -0.22 -2.59
C VAL A 6 4.84 -0.34 -3.89
N GLY A 7 5.99 -1.02 -3.81
CA GLY A 7 6.91 -1.28 -4.92
C GLY A 7 6.53 -2.47 -5.81
N CYS A 8 5.48 -3.22 -5.48
CA CYS A 8 5.11 -4.44 -6.17
C CYS A 8 4.02 -4.20 -7.23
N ARG A 9 4.16 -4.74 -8.44
CA ARG A 9 3.13 -4.64 -9.49
C ARG A 9 1.87 -5.45 -9.17
N LEU A 10 1.99 -6.49 -8.33
CA LEU A 10 0.86 -7.31 -7.86
C LEU A 10 0.06 -6.66 -6.72
N PHE A 11 0.54 -5.53 -6.21
CA PHE A 11 -0.12 -4.77 -5.15
C PHE A 11 -0.99 -3.65 -5.72
N SER A 12 -2.18 -3.48 -5.16
CA SER A 12 -3.11 -2.41 -5.52
C SER A 12 -3.73 -1.74 -4.29
N LEU A 13 -3.78 -0.41 -4.33
CA LEU A 13 -4.48 0.46 -3.38
C LEU A 13 -5.89 0.83 -3.88
N GLN A 14 -6.21 0.63 -5.16
CA GLN A 14 -7.42 1.22 -5.76
C GLN A 14 -8.72 0.47 -5.40
N LYS A 15 -8.64 -0.83 -5.06
CA LYS A 15 -9.84 -1.67 -4.93
C LYS A 15 -10.65 -1.42 -3.65
N HIS A 16 -10.08 -0.79 -2.62
CA HIS A 16 -10.73 -0.62 -1.32
C HIS A 16 -10.35 0.72 -0.68
N ALA A 17 -11.08 1.78 -1.02
CA ALA A 17 -10.76 3.16 -0.65
C ALA A 17 -10.49 3.35 0.86
N GLY A 18 -11.37 2.89 1.75
CA GLY A 18 -11.19 3.08 3.20
C GLY A 18 -9.97 2.35 3.79
N MET A 19 -9.55 1.21 3.23
CA MET A 19 -8.31 0.54 3.65
C MET A 19 -7.08 1.19 3.02
N ALA A 20 -7.20 1.62 1.77
CA ALA A 20 -6.15 2.31 1.05
C ALA A 20 -5.79 3.62 1.74
N GLU A 21 -6.80 4.37 2.18
CA GLU A 21 -6.62 5.57 2.98
C GLU A 21 -5.77 5.26 4.22
N GLN A 22 -5.99 4.12 4.88
CA GLN A 22 -5.19 3.68 6.04
C GLN A 22 -3.80 3.13 5.66
N GLY A 23 -3.42 3.13 4.39
CA GLY A 23 -2.13 2.63 3.90
C GLY A 23 -2.09 1.12 3.65
N PHE A 24 -3.26 0.48 3.51
CA PHE A 24 -3.40 -0.94 3.27
C PHE A 24 -4.00 -1.23 1.90
N GLY A 25 -3.44 -2.21 1.18
CA GLY A 25 -3.93 -2.62 -0.13
C GLY A 25 -4.06 -4.13 -0.26
N LYS A 26 -4.34 -4.59 -1.48
CA LYS A 26 -4.50 -6.00 -1.83
C LYS A 26 -3.29 -6.51 -2.59
N CYS A 27 -2.89 -7.74 -2.29
CA CYS A 27 -2.01 -8.53 -3.15
C CYS A 27 -2.89 -9.35 -4.10
N ALA A 28 -2.56 -9.38 -5.39
CA ALA A 28 -3.27 -10.18 -6.38
C ALA A 28 -3.15 -11.70 -6.14
N LEU A 29 -2.19 -12.14 -5.32
CA LEU A 29 -2.00 -13.55 -4.95
C LEU A 29 -2.78 -13.98 -3.70
N ASP A 30 -3.35 -13.03 -2.95
CA ASP A 30 -4.17 -13.33 -1.76
C ASP A 30 -5.65 -13.59 -2.15
N VAL A 31 -5.90 -14.30 -3.26
CA VAL A 31 -7.26 -14.53 -3.82
C VAL A 31 -8.16 -15.30 -2.86
N ASP A 32 -7.62 -16.29 -2.16
CA ASP A 32 -8.37 -17.13 -1.21
C ASP A 32 -8.59 -16.42 0.14
N ARG A 33 -8.13 -15.17 0.27
CA ARG A 33 -8.19 -14.40 1.51
C ARG A 33 -8.78 -13.01 1.26
N PRO A 34 -10.09 -12.93 0.93
CA PRO A 34 -10.75 -11.66 0.57
C PRO A 34 -10.73 -10.63 1.70
N GLY A 35 -10.57 -11.03 2.97
CA GLY A 35 -10.40 -10.11 4.11
C GLY A 35 -8.96 -9.65 4.36
N LYS A 36 -7.96 -10.21 3.68
CA LYS A 36 -6.55 -9.95 3.96
C LYS A 36 -6.06 -8.69 3.25
N PHE A 37 -5.44 -7.79 4.00
CA PHE A 37 -4.83 -6.58 3.48
C PHE A 37 -3.36 -6.50 3.88
N GLN A 38 -2.57 -5.88 3.02
CA GLN A 38 -1.14 -5.73 3.21
C GLN A 38 -0.81 -4.26 3.40
N SER A 39 -0.09 -3.93 4.46
CA SER A 39 0.51 -2.59 4.61
C SER A 39 1.43 -2.32 3.42
N ALA A 40 1.21 -1.19 2.77
CA ALA A 40 1.96 -0.75 1.59
C ALA A 40 3.45 -0.52 1.91
N THR A 41 3.75 -0.02 3.12
CA THR A 41 5.08 0.48 3.50
C THR A 41 5.80 -0.40 4.52
N PHE A 42 5.11 -1.35 5.15
CA PHE A 42 5.78 -2.31 6.04
C PHE A 42 6.72 -3.22 5.24
N ARG A 43 7.99 -3.30 5.67
CA ARG A 43 9.00 -4.18 5.07
C ARG A 43 8.70 -5.63 5.45
N ARG A 44 8.60 -6.50 4.46
CA ARG A 44 8.33 -7.93 4.66
C ARG A 44 9.16 -8.78 3.72
N PHE A 45 9.38 -10.03 4.10
CA PHE A 45 9.86 -11.03 3.16
C PHE A 45 8.72 -11.41 2.21
N CYS A 46 8.98 -11.43 0.91
CA CYS A 46 8.01 -11.86 -0.10
C CYS A 46 8.77 -12.54 -1.25
N PRO A 47 8.60 -13.85 -1.45
CA PRO A 47 9.26 -14.57 -2.55
C PRO A 47 8.69 -14.17 -3.92
N ASP A 48 7.40 -13.82 -3.99
CA ASP A 48 6.71 -13.47 -5.24
C ASP A 48 6.76 -11.97 -5.57
N PHE A 49 7.72 -11.24 -4.99
CA PHE A 49 7.86 -9.82 -5.25
C PHE A 49 8.18 -9.58 -6.73
N ALA A 50 7.35 -8.78 -7.38
CA ALA A 50 7.58 -8.34 -8.74
C ALA A 50 7.58 -6.81 -8.79
N ALA A 51 8.74 -6.22 -9.10
CA ALA A 51 8.90 -4.77 -9.11
C ALA A 51 7.90 -4.10 -10.07
N ALA A 52 7.26 -3.03 -9.59
CA ALA A 52 6.54 -2.09 -10.42
C ALA A 52 7.51 -1.09 -11.07
N LEU A 53 7.05 -0.41 -12.12
CA LEU A 53 7.81 0.67 -12.75
C LEU A 53 7.99 1.84 -11.78
N SER A 54 9.16 2.49 -11.79
CA SER A 54 9.47 3.60 -10.87
C SER A 54 8.39 4.69 -10.83
N PRO A 55 7.84 5.18 -11.96
CA PRO A 55 6.79 6.20 -11.93
C PRO A 55 5.50 5.74 -11.23
N VAL A 56 5.21 4.43 -11.26
CA VAL A 56 4.06 3.85 -10.56
C VAL A 56 4.33 3.82 -9.05
N VAL A 57 5.55 3.44 -8.65
CA VAL A 57 5.95 3.43 -7.24
C VAL A 57 5.93 4.83 -6.66
N GLU A 58 6.49 5.80 -7.36
CA GLU A 58 6.53 7.21 -6.97
C GLU A 58 5.12 7.75 -6.71
N LYS A 59 4.21 7.61 -7.67
CA LYS A 59 2.80 8.05 -7.51
C LYS A 59 2.11 7.40 -6.32
N ARG A 60 2.34 6.10 -6.08
CA ARG A 60 1.75 5.40 -4.92
C ARG A 60 2.33 5.92 -3.61
N VAL A 61 3.64 6.18 -3.56
CA VAL A 61 4.31 6.71 -2.38
C VAL A 61 3.85 8.13 -2.07
N GLU A 62 3.76 8.98 -3.08
CA GLU A 62 3.25 10.36 -2.97
C GLU A 62 1.83 10.37 -2.41
N TRP A 63 0.92 9.61 -3.03
CA TRP A 63 -0.45 9.49 -2.56
C TRP A 63 -0.54 9.00 -1.10
N LEU A 64 0.26 8.01 -0.71
CA LEU A 64 0.30 7.52 0.69
C LEU A 64 0.85 8.56 1.68
N ARG A 65 1.76 9.44 1.24
CA ARG A 65 2.28 10.54 2.07
C ARG A 65 1.19 11.59 2.30
N GLU A 66 0.47 12.00 1.26
CA GLU A 66 -0.64 12.94 1.37
C GLU A 66 -1.71 12.42 2.34
N ARG A 67 -2.15 11.17 2.19
CA ARG A 67 -3.14 10.54 3.11
C ARG A 67 -2.65 10.43 4.55
N ARG A 68 -1.33 10.33 4.77
CA ARG A 68 -0.76 10.31 6.12
C ARG A 68 -0.77 11.70 6.74
N GLU A 69 -0.40 12.71 5.97
CA GLU A 69 -0.36 14.10 6.42
C GLU A 69 -1.77 14.62 6.73
N GLU A 70 -2.74 14.37 5.85
CA GLU A 70 -4.15 14.72 6.08
C GLU A 70 -4.68 14.13 7.39
N ARG A 71 -4.40 12.85 7.66
CA ARG A 71 -4.82 12.20 8.92
C ARG A 71 -4.13 12.81 10.13
N ARG A 72 -2.83 13.12 10.01
CA ARG A 72 -2.08 13.78 11.07
C ARG A 72 -2.71 15.13 11.43
N LEU A 73 -3.06 15.92 10.42
CA LEU A 73 -3.73 17.20 10.60
C LEU A 73 -5.12 17.04 11.22
N MET A 74 -5.90 16.03 10.82
CA MET A 74 -7.20 15.74 11.46
C MET A 74 -7.05 15.44 12.96
N CYS A 75 -6.06 14.61 13.34
CA CYS A 75 -5.82 14.29 14.76
C CYS A 75 -5.33 15.48 15.59
N LEU A 76 -4.62 16.44 14.99
CA LEU A 76 -4.17 17.66 15.68
C LEU A 76 -5.32 18.68 15.90
N ASN A 77 -6.38 18.58 15.10
CA ASN A 77 -7.55 19.44 15.16
C ASN A 77 -8.77 18.77 15.83
N SER A 78 -8.60 17.58 16.41
CA SER A 78 -9.64 16.81 17.12
C SER A 78 -9.51 16.90 18.63
#